data_AF-A0A2S6CVQ7-F1
#
_entry.id   AF-A0A2S6CVQ7-F1
#
_cell.length_a   1.000
_cell.length_b   1.000
_cell.length_c   1.000
_cell.angle_alpha   90.00
_cell.angle_beta   90.00
_cell.angle_gamma   90.00
#
_symmetry.space_group_name_H-M   'P 1'
#
loop_
_entity.id
_entity.type
_entity.pdbx_description
1 polymer ?
#
loop_
_entity_poly.entity_id
_entity_poly.type
_entity_poly.pdbx_seq_one_letter_code
_entity_poly.pdbx_strand_id
1 'polypeptide(L)'
;MNLSQGIWKKAMSKIIYDVIQRFEVENGVPRLVSTNIQVIEGGEDLLSLAISMLGKMGFYEKFEEKRTSQYIGYRLKNPGKGAKRYQLVLSQRQDSLYISIPKYILKSELLNLVYIVEDEQMIQDDLGNELYNYHPNVYLDRYWILPSKKDIFLEVMQYYYPNILNSEVRGNFCLNPNVNFMWIDDVGGLSHPTQPEGFDIEKLEEFSHYIDLYQQHKLFPVELNSQLSYLILYEDKLFPYMSQVCITSSEFLEEFITHFAKILMEKN
;
A
#
# COMPACT_ATOMS: atom_id res chain seq x y z
N MET A 1 7.91 -0.88 60.75
CA MET A 1 7.23 -1.67 59.70
C MET A 1 7.89 -1.32 58.37
N ASN A 2 8.89 -2.11 57.96
CA ASN A 2 9.50 -1.96 56.64
C ASN A 2 8.65 -2.79 55.66
N LEU A 3 7.94 -2.09 54.78
CA LEU A 3 7.26 -2.65 53.62
C LEU A 3 8.34 -3.22 52.68
N SER A 4 8.73 -4.45 52.99
CA SER A 4 8.95 -5.56 52.07
C SER A 4 9.16 -5.14 50.61
N GLN A 5 10.42 -5.11 50.16
CA GLN A 5 11.00 -6.11 49.23
C GLN A 5 10.14 -6.62 48.04
N GLY A 6 9.09 -5.90 47.62
CA GLY A 6 8.13 -6.33 46.60
C GLY A 6 8.17 -5.52 45.30
N ILE A 7 9.11 -4.59 45.13
CA ILE A 7 9.10 -3.63 43.99
C ILE A 7 10.28 -3.83 43.02
N TRP A 8 11.20 -4.75 43.29
CA TRP A 8 12.33 -5.04 42.40
C TRP A 8 12.28 -6.44 41.79
N LYS A 9 11.39 -6.61 40.80
CA LYS A 9 11.61 -7.49 39.64
C LYS A 9 10.56 -7.21 38.55
N LYS A 10 10.45 -5.95 38.14
CA LYS A 10 10.08 -5.71 36.73
C LYS A 10 11.28 -6.23 35.95
N ALA A 11 11.18 -7.46 35.43
CA ALA A 11 12.21 -8.07 34.62
C ALA A 11 12.60 -7.02 33.56
N MET A 12 13.81 -6.47 33.64
CA MET A 12 14.31 -5.64 32.55
C MET A 12 14.33 -6.58 31.34
N SER A 13 13.37 -6.38 30.42
CA SER A 13 13.33 -7.11 29.16
C SER A 13 14.67 -6.90 28.49
N LYS A 14 15.49 -7.94 28.44
CA LYS A 14 16.80 -7.89 27.82
C LYS A 14 16.57 -7.63 26.34
N ILE A 15 17.09 -6.50 25.85
CA ILE A 15 17.09 -6.18 24.43
C ILE A 15 18.41 -6.68 23.83
N ILE A 16 18.34 -7.55 22.83
CA ILE A 16 19.47 -8.09 22.10
C ILE A 16 19.38 -7.58 20.67
N TYR A 17 20.48 -7.06 20.14
CA TYR A 17 20.57 -6.62 18.75
C TYR A 17 21.57 -7.49 17.97
N ASP A 18 21.28 -7.74 16.70
CA ASP A 18 22.25 -8.14 15.70
C ASP A 18 22.79 -6.88 15.05
N VAL A 19 24.10 -6.72 15.01
CA VAL A 19 24.75 -5.56 14.40
C VAL A 19 25.72 -6.05 13.34
N ILE A 20 25.36 -5.84 12.08
CA ILE A 20 26.22 -6.14 10.93
C ILE A 20 26.75 -4.82 10.38
N GLN A 21 28.05 -4.61 10.55
CA GLN A 21 28.78 -3.51 9.94
C GLN A 21 29.60 -4.01 8.76
N ARG A 22 29.47 -3.33 7.62
CA ARG A 22 30.30 -3.58 6.44
C ARG A 22 31.26 -2.43 6.28
N PHE A 23 32.54 -2.76 6.18
CA PHE A 23 33.60 -1.81 5.89
C PHE A 23 34.17 -2.12 4.51
N GLU A 24 34.50 -1.07 3.78
CA GLU A 24 35.29 -1.13 2.55
C GLU A 24 36.59 -0.38 2.79
N VAL A 25 37.70 -0.94 2.31
CA VAL A 25 39.02 -0.33 2.49
C VAL A 25 39.42 0.33 1.18
N GLU A 26 39.37 1.65 1.14
CA GLU A 26 39.88 2.46 0.03
C GLU A 26 41.20 3.11 0.45
N ASN A 27 42.27 2.87 -0.31
CA ASN A 27 43.61 3.44 -0.05
C ASN A 27 44.13 3.19 1.37
N GLY A 28 43.84 2.01 1.95
CA GLY A 28 44.26 1.65 3.30
C GLY A 28 43.43 2.27 4.42
N VAL A 29 42.38 3.04 4.10
CA VAL A 29 41.47 3.63 5.09
C VAL A 29 40.15 2.84 5.09
N PRO A 30 39.76 2.20 6.21
CA PRO A 30 38.46 1.56 6.33
C PRO A 30 37.35 2.62 6.39
N ARG A 31 36.37 2.50 5.49
CA ARG A 31 35.16 3.30 5.44
C ARG A 31 33.96 2.43 5.76
N LEU A 32 33.14 2.86 6.70
CA LEU A 32 31.87 2.19 7.02
C LEU A 32 30.90 2.41 5.85
N VAL A 33 30.54 1.32 5.17
CA VAL A 33 29.64 1.34 4.00
C VAL A 33 28.19 1.18 4.44
N SER A 34 27.94 0.34 5.43
CA SER A 34 26.60 0.12 5.95
C SER A 34 26.63 -0.42 7.37
N THR A 35 25.68 0.03 8.19
CA THR A 35 25.31 -0.61 9.45
C THR A 35 23.90 -1.14 9.32
N ASN A 36 23.69 -2.41 9.62
CA ASN A 36 22.36 -3.01 9.78
C ASN A 36 22.21 -3.41 11.24
N ILE A 37 21.22 -2.83 11.92
CA ILE A 37 20.88 -3.14 13.32
C ILE A 37 19.51 -3.79 13.30
N GLN A 38 19.38 -4.93 13.96
CA GLN A 38 18.09 -5.60 14.12
C GLN A 38 17.90 -6.03 15.56
N VAL A 39 16.69 -5.91 16.08
CA VAL A 39 16.39 -6.45 17.40
C VAL A 39 16.15 -7.97 17.29
N ILE A 40 16.98 -8.78 17.95
CA ILE A 40 16.84 -10.24 18.01
C ILE A 40 15.89 -10.66 19.14
N GLU A 41 15.90 -9.95 20.26
CA GLU A 41 15.10 -10.29 21.45
C GLU A 41 14.81 -9.03 22.26
N GLY A 42 13.57 -8.80 22.68
CA GLY A 42 13.16 -7.67 23.51
C GLY A 42 13.20 -6.31 22.80
N GLY A 43 12.10 -5.56 22.77
CA GLY A 43 11.98 -4.35 21.94
C GLY A 43 11.40 -4.72 20.58
N GLU A 44 10.11 -4.50 20.40
CA GLU A 44 9.42 -4.90 19.18
C GLU A 44 9.49 -3.75 18.17
N ASP A 45 10.58 -3.70 17.40
CA ASP A 45 10.51 -2.99 16.12
C ASP A 45 9.56 -3.75 15.18
N LEU A 46 8.95 -3.05 14.23
CA LEU A 46 7.93 -3.62 13.34
C LEU A 46 8.47 -4.80 12.52
N LEU A 47 9.76 -4.78 12.15
CA LEU A 47 10.38 -5.86 11.40
C LEU A 47 10.45 -7.14 12.26
N SER A 48 10.92 -7.04 13.49
CA SER A 48 11.01 -8.17 14.42
C SER A 48 9.64 -8.70 14.81
N LEU A 49 8.64 -7.84 14.97
CA LEU A 49 7.25 -8.25 15.15
C LEU A 49 6.74 -9.04 13.93
N ALA A 50 6.96 -8.54 12.72
CA ALA A 50 6.56 -9.23 11.48
C ALA A 50 7.21 -10.62 11.36
N ILE A 51 8.52 -10.72 11.60
CA ILE A 51 9.27 -11.99 11.58
C ILE A 51 8.73 -12.99 12.62
N SER A 52 8.45 -12.51 13.83
CA SER A 52 7.86 -13.32 14.92
C SER A 52 6.48 -13.86 14.53
N MET A 53 5.63 -13.01 13.95
CA MET A 53 4.31 -13.41 13.45
C MET A 53 4.39 -14.46 12.36
N LEU A 54 5.22 -14.25 11.33
CA LEU A 54 5.44 -15.22 10.25
C LEU A 54 5.92 -16.58 10.80
N GLY A 55 6.83 -16.56 11.78
CA GLY A 55 7.31 -17.76 12.46
C GLY A 55 6.18 -18.52 13.18
N LYS A 56 5.38 -17.80 13.98
CA LYS A 56 4.22 -18.38 14.71
C LYS A 56 3.16 -18.98 13.79
N MET A 57 3.04 -18.47 12.57
CA MET A 57 2.11 -18.96 11.55
C MET A 57 2.64 -20.16 10.75
N GLY A 58 3.85 -20.65 11.03
CA GLY A 58 4.47 -21.75 10.28
C GLY A 58 4.94 -21.34 8.87
N PHE A 59 5.07 -20.03 8.60
CA PHE A 59 5.39 -19.53 7.25
C PHE A 59 6.71 -20.10 6.71
N TYR A 60 7.70 -20.31 7.59
CA TYR A 60 9.00 -20.88 7.23
C TYR A 60 8.96 -22.36 6.85
N GLU A 61 7.85 -23.06 7.01
CA GLU A 61 7.70 -24.43 6.51
C GLU A 61 7.64 -24.44 4.98
N LYS A 62 6.86 -23.52 4.39
CA LYS A 62 6.63 -23.39 2.94
C LYS A 62 7.63 -22.48 2.23
N PHE A 63 8.09 -21.42 2.90
CA PHE A 63 8.93 -20.39 2.29
C PHE A 63 10.37 -20.47 2.77
N GLU A 64 11.34 -20.19 1.88
CA GLU A 64 12.72 -19.91 2.24
C GLU A 64 12.96 -18.40 2.36
N GLU A 65 13.67 -18.00 3.40
CA GLU A 65 14.15 -16.64 3.62
C GLU A 65 15.44 -16.39 2.83
N LYS A 66 15.54 -15.23 2.19
CA LYS A 66 16.78 -14.65 1.65
C LYS A 66 16.94 -13.23 2.19
N ARG A 67 17.99 -13.02 2.96
CA ARG A 67 18.29 -11.73 3.60
C ARG A 67 19.36 -10.98 2.84
N THR A 68 19.15 -9.68 2.66
CA THR A 68 20.12 -8.73 2.11
C THR A 68 20.36 -7.60 3.10
N SER A 69 21.22 -6.64 2.74
CA SER A 69 21.41 -5.42 3.52
C SER A 69 20.17 -4.51 3.57
N GLN A 70 19.28 -4.61 2.57
CA GLN A 70 18.17 -3.68 2.34
C GLN A 70 16.80 -4.29 2.64
N TYR A 71 16.66 -5.61 2.58
CA TYR A 71 15.39 -6.29 2.73
C TYR A 71 15.55 -7.77 3.10
N ILE A 72 14.46 -8.35 3.58
CA ILE A 72 14.25 -9.79 3.78
C ILE A 72 13.20 -10.24 2.78
N GLY A 73 13.56 -11.13 1.85
CA GLY A 73 12.65 -11.68 0.85
C GLY A 73 12.32 -13.14 1.13
N TYR A 74 11.06 -13.51 0.96
CA TYR A 74 10.58 -14.88 1.11
C TYR A 74 10.08 -15.41 -0.23
N ARG A 75 10.52 -16.60 -0.62
CA ARG A 75 10.06 -17.30 -1.83
C ARG A 75 9.81 -18.77 -1.51
N LEU A 76 9.02 -19.46 -2.33
CA LEU A 76 8.71 -20.87 -2.08
C LEU A 76 9.98 -21.72 -2.07
N LYS A 77 10.06 -22.71 -1.17
CA LYS A 77 11.17 -23.68 -1.13
C LYS A 77 11.20 -24.57 -2.36
N ASN A 78 10.02 -25.04 -2.77
CA ASN A 78 9.82 -25.95 -3.91
C ASN A 78 8.94 -25.29 -4.96
N PRO A 79 9.41 -24.23 -5.64
CA PRO A 79 8.61 -23.58 -6.65
C PRO A 79 8.38 -24.53 -7.82
N GLY A 80 7.15 -24.57 -8.35
CA GLY A 80 6.89 -25.15 -9.66
C GLY A 80 7.76 -24.51 -10.75
N LYS A 81 7.80 -25.09 -11.96
CA LYS A 81 8.59 -24.55 -13.08
C LYS A 81 8.31 -23.04 -13.26
N GLY A 82 9.32 -22.21 -12.99
CA GLY A 82 9.27 -20.74 -13.21
C GLY A 82 9.04 -19.87 -11.96
N ALA A 83 8.68 -20.41 -10.79
CA ALA A 83 8.30 -19.61 -9.62
C ALA A 83 9.47 -19.23 -8.69
N LYS A 84 10.59 -18.72 -9.22
CA LYS A 84 11.75 -18.26 -8.39
C LYS A 84 11.56 -16.88 -7.76
N ARG A 85 10.40 -16.24 -7.95
CA ARG A 85 10.12 -14.87 -7.50
C ARG A 85 9.79 -14.83 -6.01
N TYR A 86 10.13 -13.73 -5.36
CA TYR A 86 9.68 -13.47 -4.00
C TYR A 86 8.15 -13.36 -3.97
N GLN A 87 7.56 -13.82 -2.87
CA GLN A 87 6.13 -13.76 -2.58
C GLN A 87 5.82 -12.78 -1.44
N LEU A 88 6.83 -12.44 -0.64
CA LEU A 88 6.77 -11.43 0.40
C LEU A 88 8.16 -10.79 0.53
N VAL A 89 8.23 -9.48 0.64
CA VAL A 89 9.48 -8.76 0.94
C VAL A 89 9.22 -7.77 2.07
N LEU A 90 10.10 -7.77 3.08
CA LEU A 90 10.09 -6.86 4.21
C LEU A 90 11.33 -5.95 4.14
N SER A 91 11.15 -4.64 4.24
CA SER A 91 12.25 -3.67 4.25
C SER A 91 12.00 -2.61 5.30
N GLN A 92 12.85 -2.57 6.33
CA GLN A 92 12.82 -1.52 7.34
C GLN A 92 13.50 -0.27 6.77
N ARG A 93 12.83 0.89 6.86
CA ARG A 93 13.41 2.19 6.52
C ARG A 93 13.01 3.20 7.59
N GLN A 94 13.99 3.72 8.32
CA GLN A 94 13.74 4.55 9.51
C GLN A 94 12.80 3.82 10.48
N ASP A 95 11.71 4.45 10.90
CA ASP A 95 10.73 3.90 11.84
C ASP A 95 9.57 3.16 11.14
N SER A 96 9.64 2.98 9.82
CA SER A 96 8.58 2.36 9.03
C SER A 96 9.00 1.02 8.44
N LEU A 97 8.06 0.07 8.43
CA LEU A 97 8.21 -1.20 7.75
C LEU A 97 7.50 -1.15 6.39
N TYR A 98 8.27 -1.35 5.33
CA TYR A 98 7.74 -1.49 3.99
C TYR A 98 7.53 -2.97 3.69
N ILE A 99 6.32 -3.32 3.25
CA ILE A 99 5.95 -4.70 2.93
C ILE A 99 5.50 -4.77 1.48
N SER A 100 6.16 -5.61 0.69
CA SER A 100 5.85 -5.80 -0.72
C SER A 100 5.28 -7.19 -0.97
N ILE A 101 4.16 -7.23 -1.69
CA ILE A 101 3.41 -8.44 -2.04
C ILE A 101 3.10 -8.40 -3.55
N PRO A 102 3.12 -9.53 -4.27
CA PRO A 102 2.77 -9.57 -5.68
C PRO A 102 1.39 -8.98 -5.98
N LYS A 103 1.29 -8.17 -7.04
CA LYS A 103 0.06 -7.49 -7.47
C LYS A 103 -1.12 -8.45 -7.64
N TYR A 104 -0.87 -9.65 -8.14
CA TYR A 104 -1.90 -10.68 -8.37
C TYR A 104 -2.50 -11.26 -7.07
N ILE A 105 -1.78 -11.21 -5.95
CA ILE A 105 -2.29 -11.62 -4.62
C ILE A 105 -3.25 -10.56 -4.10
N LEU A 106 -2.89 -9.28 -4.30
CA LEU A 106 -3.64 -8.13 -3.80
C LEU A 106 -4.91 -7.85 -4.60
N LYS A 107 -4.95 -8.18 -5.90
CA LYS A 107 -6.02 -7.75 -6.83
C LYS A 107 -7.46 -7.91 -6.33
N SER A 108 -7.78 -8.99 -5.61
CA SER A 108 -9.14 -9.23 -5.06
C SER A 108 -9.42 -8.55 -3.72
N GLU A 109 -8.40 -7.97 -3.09
CA GLU A 109 -8.43 -7.41 -1.74
C GLU A 109 -8.39 -5.88 -1.74
N LEU A 110 -8.20 -5.25 -2.91
CA LEU A 110 -8.02 -3.79 -3.01
C LEU A 110 -9.32 -3.07 -3.35
N LEU A 111 -9.43 -1.87 -2.79
CA LEU A 111 -10.30 -0.81 -3.26
C LEU A 111 -9.49 0.11 -4.17
N ASN A 112 -9.94 0.25 -5.41
CA ASN A 112 -9.37 1.14 -6.40
C ASN A 112 -10.34 2.31 -6.58
N LEU A 113 -9.86 3.52 -6.31
CA LEU A 113 -10.62 4.73 -6.51
C LEU A 113 -10.02 5.51 -7.65
N VAL A 114 -10.88 5.81 -8.62
CA VAL A 114 -10.52 6.52 -9.83
C VAL A 114 -11.15 7.90 -9.79
N TYR A 115 -10.36 8.91 -10.10
CA TYR A 115 -10.82 10.26 -10.35
C TYR A 115 -10.31 10.71 -11.72
N ILE A 116 -11.21 11.23 -12.56
CA ILE A 116 -10.90 11.58 -13.94
C ILE A 116 -11.00 13.10 -14.09
N VAL A 117 -9.95 13.74 -14.56
CA VAL A 117 -9.93 15.18 -14.87
C VAL A 117 -9.76 15.35 -16.36
N GLU A 118 -10.64 16.08 -17.01
CA GLU A 118 -10.39 16.55 -18.37
C GLU A 118 -9.35 17.67 -18.30
N ASP A 119 -8.22 17.48 -18.98
CA ASP A 119 -7.18 18.48 -19.11
C ASP A 119 -7.18 19.02 -20.53
N GLU A 120 -7.32 20.34 -20.65
CA GLU A 120 -7.25 21.06 -21.91
C GLU A 120 -5.80 21.30 -22.27
N GLN A 121 -5.29 20.57 -23.26
CA GLN A 121 -4.00 20.85 -23.84
C GLN A 121 -4.16 21.62 -25.15
N MET A 122 -3.67 22.85 -25.15
CA MET A 122 -3.55 23.63 -26.39
C MET A 122 -2.40 23.06 -27.22
N ILE A 123 -2.74 22.53 -28.39
CA ILE A 123 -1.79 22.10 -29.41
C ILE A 123 -1.93 23.01 -30.63
N GLN A 124 -0.86 23.18 -31.41
CA GLN A 124 -0.92 23.88 -32.69
C GLN A 124 -0.86 22.86 -33.83
N ASP A 125 -1.73 23.03 -34.83
CA ASP A 125 -1.63 22.27 -36.07
C ASP A 125 -0.46 22.76 -36.96
N ASP A 126 -0.21 22.06 -38.05
CA ASP A 126 0.86 22.41 -39.01
C ASP A 126 0.66 23.78 -39.70
N LEU A 127 -0.53 24.40 -39.54
CA LEU A 127 -0.89 25.71 -40.08
C LEU A 127 -0.84 26.81 -38.99
N GLY A 128 -0.51 26.44 -37.74
CA GLY A 128 -0.43 27.35 -36.59
C GLY A 128 -1.78 27.67 -35.95
N ASN A 129 -2.86 26.94 -36.29
CA ASN A 129 -4.15 27.08 -35.61
C ASN A 129 -4.09 26.44 -34.23
N GLU A 130 -4.63 27.15 -33.23
CA GLU A 130 -4.81 26.61 -31.88
C GLU A 130 -5.95 25.60 -31.88
N LEU A 131 -5.62 24.36 -31.52
CA LEU A 131 -6.56 23.28 -31.29
C LEU A 131 -6.52 22.92 -29.80
N TYR A 132 -7.69 22.81 -29.18
CA TYR A 132 -7.79 22.29 -27.81
C TYR A 132 -8.01 20.79 -27.88
N ASN A 133 -7.06 20.03 -27.33
CA ASN A 133 -7.17 18.59 -27.18
C ASN A 133 -7.56 18.28 -25.73
N TYR A 134 -8.68 17.60 -25.57
CA TYR A 134 -9.17 17.18 -24.26
C TYR A 134 -8.59 15.80 -23.95
N HIS A 135 -7.67 15.74 -23.00
CA HIS A 135 -7.10 14.47 -22.53
C HIS A 135 -7.62 14.15 -21.12
N PRO A 136 -8.25 12.98 -20.90
CA PRO A 136 -8.62 12.57 -19.55
C PRO A 136 -7.35 12.17 -18.78
N ASN A 137 -6.99 12.97 -17.78
CA ASN A 137 -6.04 12.59 -16.75
C ASN A 137 -6.74 11.67 -15.74
N VAL A 138 -6.22 10.45 -15.61
CA VAL A 138 -6.77 9.44 -14.69
C VAL A 138 -5.88 9.33 -13.47
N TYR A 139 -6.45 9.65 -12.31
CA TYR A 139 -5.82 9.42 -11.02
C TYR A 139 -6.39 8.15 -10.41
N LEU A 140 -5.53 7.19 -10.14
CA LEU A 140 -5.88 5.91 -9.56
C LEU A 140 -5.12 5.73 -8.26
N ASP A 141 -5.88 5.65 -7.17
CA ASP A 141 -5.35 5.21 -5.89
C ASP A 141 -5.81 3.80 -5.56
N ARG A 142 -4.93 3.09 -4.86
CA ARG A 142 -5.16 1.70 -4.46
C ARG A 142 -5.04 1.59 -2.95
N TYR A 143 -6.11 1.10 -2.34
CA TYR A 143 -6.27 1.01 -0.90
C TYR A 143 -6.49 -0.43 -0.47
N TRP A 144 -5.88 -0.81 0.65
CA TRP A 144 -6.32 -1.96 1.42
C TRP A 144 -7.02 -1.45 2.68
N ILE A 145 -8.30 -1.71 2.79
CA ILE A 145 -9.12 -1.27 3.93
C ILE A 145 -8.97 -2.27 5.06
N LEU A 146 -8.70 -1.78 6.28
CA LEU A 146 -8.52 -2.62 7.44
C LEU A 146 -9.86 -3.29 7.79
N PRO A 147 -9.91 -4.63 7.88
CA PRO A 147 -11.14 -5.34 8.22
C PRO A 147 -11.76 -4.87 9.55
N SER A 148 -10.93 -4.60 10.57
CA SER A 148 -11.37 -4.13 11.88
C SER A 148 -12.00 -2.72 11.88
N LYS A 149 -11.68 -1.90 10.86
CA LYS A 149 -12.10 -0.50 10.74
C LYS A 149 -12.96 -0.25 9.51
N LYS A 150 -13.55 -1.30 8.94
CA LYS A 150 -14.44 -1.23 7.77
C LYS A 150 -15.56 -0.21 7.97
N ASP A 151 -16.25 -0.26 9.11
CA ASP A 151 -17.42 0.60 9.35
C ASP A 151 -17.03 2.07 9.43
N ILE A 152 -15.91 2.37 10.09
CA ILE A 152 -15.34 3.72 10.15
C ILE A 152 -15.00 4.23 8.75
N PHE A 153 -14.34 3.40 7.93
CA PHE A 153 -14.03 3.76 6.56
C PHE A 153 -15.30 4.07 5.73
N LEU A 154 -16.31 3.20 5.82
CA LEU A 154 -17.57 3.36 5.09
C LEU A 154 -18.36 4.59 5.54
N GLU A 155 -18.40 4.89 6.83
CA GLU A 155 -19.07 6.08 7.37
C GLU A 155 -18.46 7.36 6.78
N VAL A 156 -17.13 7.45 6.76
CA VAL A 156 -16.45 8.62 6.19
C VAL A 156 -16.65 8.69 4.68
N MET A 157 -16.55 7.56 3.98
CA MET A 157 -16.82 7.53 2.53
C MET A 157 -18.25 7.94 2.21
N GLN A 158 -19.23 7.53 3.01
CA GLN A 158 -20.62 7.94 2.80
C GLN A 158 -20.84 9.44 3.04
N TYR A 159 -20.09 10.04 3.97
CA TYR A 159 -20.15 11.47 4.24
C TYR A 159 -19.61 12.31 3.07
N TYR A 160 -18.45 11.93 2.52
CA TYR A 160 -17.78 12.68 1.44
C TYR A 160 -18.24 12.30 0.03
N TYR A 161 -18.56 11.03 -0.19
CA TYR A 161 -18.88 10.44 -1.48
C TYR A 161 -20.13 9.54 -1.35
N PRO A 162 -21.31 10.13 -1.09
CA PRO A 162 -22.51 9.38 -0.77
C PRO A 162 -22.89 8.41 -1.88
N ASN A 163 -23.21 7.17 -1.50
CA ASN A 163 -23.70 6.11 -2.38
C ASN A 163 -22.72 5.63 -3.48
N ILE A 164 -21.45 6.05 -3.45
CA ILE A 164 -20.46 5.58 -4.43
C ILE A 164 -20.08 4.11 -4.18
N LEU A 165 -19.82 3.75 -2.91
CA LEU A 165 -19.29 2.44 -2.57
C LEU A 165 -20.34 1.34 -2.39
N ASN A 166 -21.63 1.67 -2.21
CA ASN A 166 -22.67 0.69 -1.89
C ASN A 166 -22.29 -0.29 -0.76
N SER A 167 -21.61 0.21 0.29
CA SER A 167 -21.10 -0.58 1.42
C SER A 167 -19.96 -1.58 1.10
N GLU A 168 -19.39 -1.51 -0.10
CA GLU A 168 -18.21 -2.29 -0.49
C GLU A 168 -16.90 -1.61 -0.05
N VAL A 169 -15.89 -2.43 0.24
CA VAL A 169 -14.53 -1.97 0.63
C VAL A 169 -13.45 -2.55 -0.28
N ARG A 170 -13.86 -3.06 -1.43
CA ARG A 170 -13.03 -3.69 -2.46
C ARG A 170 -13.70 -3.47 -3.81
N GLY A 171 -12.94 -3.47 -4.90
CA GLY A 171 -13.44 -3.25 -6.25
C GLY A 171 -12.94 -1.94 -6.85
N ASN A 172 -13.55 -1.51 -7.96
CA ASN A 172 -13.15 -0.30 -8.68
C ASN A 172 -14.33 0.68 -8.71
N PHE A 173 -14.12 1.91 -8.23
CA PHE A 173 -15.15 2.92 -8.17
C PHE A 173 -14.64 4.25 -8.72
N CYS A 174 -15.47 4.92 -9.53
CA CYS A 174 -15.20 6.26 -10.02
C CYS A 174 -15.84 7.27 -9.08
N LEU A 175 -15.03 8.18 -8.51
CA LEU A 175 -15.51 9.20 -7.57
C LEU A 175 -16.30 10.31 -8.28
N ASN A 176 -16.07 10.51 -9.58
CA ASN A 176 -16.84 11.43 -10.42
C ASN A 176 -17.48 10.67 -11.60
N PRO A 177 -18.64 10.02 -11.41
CA PRO A 177 -19.27 9.17 -12.42
C PRO A 177 -19.84 9.94 -13.63
N ASN A 178 -19.87 11.27 -13.56
CA ASN A 178 -20.43 12.14 -14.61
C ASN A 178 -19.44 12.39 -15.77
N VAL A 179 -18.19 11.91 -15.69
CA VAL A 179 -17.26 11.95 -16.83
C VAL A 179 -17.57 10.77 -17.75
N ASN A 180 -18.00 11.10 -18.96
CA ASN A 180 -18.55 10.12 -19.90
C ASN A 180 -17.44 9.54 -20.78
N PHE A 181 -16.58 8.61 -20.31
CA PHE A 181 -15.70 7.84 -21.21
C PHE A 181 -15.28 6.44 -20.73
N MET A 182 -14.90 5.63 -21.73
CA MET A 182 -14.60 4.19 -21.75
C MET A 182 -13.61 3.72 -20.68
N TRP A 183 -13.91 2.57 -20.07
CA TRP A 183 -12.99 1.86 -19.20
C TRP A 183 -11.75 1.41 -20.00
N ILE A 184 -10.56 1.85 -19.57
CA ILE A 184 -9.31 1.26 -20.02
C ILE A 184 -9.14 -0.02 -19.21
N ASP A 185 -9.46 -1.17 -19.80
CA ASP A 185 -9.11 -2.45 -19.21
C ASP A 185 -7.57 -2.57 -19.13
N ASP A 186 -7.05 -3.28 -18.11
CA ASP A 186 -5.60 -3.57 -17.86
C ASP A 186 -4.84 -4.19 -19.06
N VAL A 187 -5.49 -4.37 -20.22
CA VAL A 187 -4.98 -5.01 -21.44
C VAL A 187 -5.10 -4.13 -22.70
N GLY A 188 -5.48 -2.85 -22.58
CA GLY A 188 -5.55 -1.94 -23.74
C GLY A 188 -6.65 -2.30 -24.74
N GLY A 189 -7.67 -3.05 -24.32
CA GLY A 189 -8.89 -3.31 -25.07
C GLY A 189 -9.99 -2.38 -24.59
N LEU A 190 -10.61 -1.65 -25.52
CA LEU A 190 -11.73 -0.76 -25.23
C LEU A 190 -13.00 -1.61 -25.03
N SER A 191 -13.63 -1.53 -23.86
CA SER A 191 -14.97 -2.06 -23.63
C SER A 191 -15.99 -0.92 -23.50
N HIS A 192 -17.09 -1.00 -24.25
CA HIS A 192 -18.14 0.02 -24.34
C HIS A 192 -19.09 -0.04 -23.12
N PRO A 193 -19.44 1.09 -22.48
CA PRO A 193 -20.58 1.16 -21.58
C PRO A 193 -21.87 1.61 -22.31
N THR A 194 -22.99 0.98 -21.95
CA THR A 194 -24.35 1.49 -22.19
C THR A 194 -24.62 2.68 -21.28
N GLN A 195 -25.04 3.81 -21.86
CA GLN A 195 -25.43 5.04 -21.14
C GLN A 195 -26.56 4.77 -20.13
N PRO A 196 -26.56 5.42 -18.95
CA PRO A 196 -27.80 5.67 -18.21
C PRO A 196 -28.60 6.76 -18.95
N GLU A 197 -29.85 6.50 -19.28
CA GLU A 197 -30.75 7.52 -19.86
C GLU A 197 -31.00 8.67 -18.85
N GLY A 198 -30.85 9.93 -19.29
CA GLY A 198 -31.29 11.13 -18.54
C GLY A 198 -30.22 12.14 -18.13
N PHE A 199 -29.25 12.48 -19.01
CA PHE A 199 -28.22 13.46 -18.71
C PHE A 199 -28.65 14.89 -19.06
N ASP A 200 -28.57 15.80 -18.07
CA ASP A 200 -28.88 17.22 -18.21
C ASP A 200 -27.58 18.05 -18.13
N ILE A 201 -27.28 18.78 -19.20
CA ILE A 201 -26.02 19.50 -19.42
C ILE A 201 -25.88 20.71 -18.48
N GLU A 202 -26.98 21.20 -17.89
CA GLU A 202 -26.97 22.37 -17.00
C GLU A 202 -26.30 22.16 -15.63
N LYS A 203 -25.87 20.93 -15.28
CA LYS A 203 -25.10 20.64 -14.05
C LYS A 203 -23.58 20.80 -14.20
N LEU A 204 -23.09 21.23 -15.36
CA LEU A 204 -21.65 21.41 -15.62
C LEU A 204 -20.99 22.52 -14.77
N GLU A 205 -21.75 23.50 -14.25
CA GLU A 205 -21.18 24.53 -13.36
C GLU A 205 -20.81 23.99 -11.96
N GLU A 206 -21.32 22.83 -11.54
CA GLU A 206 -20.86 22.15 -10.32
C GLU A 206 -19.48 21.48 -10.49
N PHE A 207 -18.99 21.31 -11.73
CA PHE A 207 -17.77 20.55 -12.03
C PHE A 207 -16.47 21.27 -11.63
N SER A 208 -16.44 22.60 -11.75
CA SER A 208 -15.29 23.42 -11.34
C SER A 208 -15.07 23.36 -9.82
N HIS A 209 -16.16 23.28 -9.04
CA HIS A 209 -16.10 23.05 -7.60
C HIS A 209 -15.46 21.71 -7.25
N TYR A 210 -15.71 20.65 -8.05
CA TYR A 210 -15.10 19.33 -7.84
C TYR A 210 -13.61 19.29 -8.19
N ILE A 211 -13.15 20.04 -9.20
CA ILE A 211 -11.72 20.13 -9.55
C ILE A 211 -10.95 20.95 -8.51
N ASP A 212 -11.51 22.05 -8.03
CA ASP A 212 -10.95 22.80 -6.90
C ASP A 212 -10.96 21.96 -5.62
N LEU A 213 -12.02 21.17 -5.37
CA LEU A 213 -12.02 20.18 -4.28
C LEU A 213 -10.94 19.13 -4.48
N TYR A 214 -10.72 18.62 -5.68
CA TYR A 214 -9.70 17.60 -5.92
C TYR A 214 -8.27 18.14 -5.77
N GLN A 215 -8.01 19.37 -6.22
CA GLN A 215 -6.70 20.02 -6.11
C GLN A 215 -6.44 20.56 -4.69
N GLN A 216 -7.48 21.01 -3.97
CA GLN A 216 -7.39 21.41 -2.56
C GLN A 216 -7.39 20.22 -1.60
N HIS A 217 -8.07 19.12 -1.96
CA HIS A 217 -8.09 17.83 -1.27
C HIS A 217 -7.31 16.79 -2.09
N LYS A 218 -5.98 16.90 -2.09
CA LYS A 218 -5.09 15.77 -2.43
C LYS A 218 -5.57 14.53 -1.68
N LEU A 219 -6.34 13.73 -2.39
CA LEU A 219 -6.76 12.35 -2.15
C LEU A 219 -6.96 12.00 -0.68
N PHE A 220 -8.26 11.95 -0.33
CA PHE A 220 -8.82 11.69 0.98
C PHE A 220 -8.70 12.83 2.01
N PRO A 221 -9.73 13.05 2.84
CA PRO A 221 -9.61 13.95 3.97
C PRO A 221 -8.38 13.57 4.80
N VAL A 222 -7.57 14.55 5.14
CA VAL A 222 -6.52 14.46 6.17
C VAL A 222 -7.07 13.84 7.47
N GLU A 223 -8.39 13.91 7.67
CA GLU A 223 -9.15 13.28 8.76
C GLU A 223 -9.21 11.75 8.70
N LEU A 224 -9.18 11.12 7.52
CA LEU A 224 -9.05 9.66 7.44
C LEU A 224 -7.63 9.19 7.78
N ASN A 225 -6.63 10.04 7.53
CA ASN A 225 -5.26 9.78 7.94
C ASN A 225 -5.10 9.88 9.47
N SER A 226 -5.99 10.61 10.17
CA SER A 226 -6.03 10.61 11.64
C SER A 226 -6.78 9.40 12.22
N GLN A 227 -7.65 8.76 11.45
CA GLN A 227 -8.42 7.57 11.84
C GLN A 227 -7.86 6.24 11.32
N LEU A 228 -6.82 6.26 10.49
CA LEU A 228 -6.00 5.12 10.07
C LEU A 228 -6.86 3.84 9.84
N SER A 229 -7.77 3.88 8.87
CA SER A 229 -8.65 2.75 8.51
C SER A 229 -8.23 2.03 7.22
N TYR A 230 -7.17 2.48 6.55
CA TYR A 230 -6.66 1.89 5.32
C TYR A 230 -5.14 2.04 5.17
N LEU A 231 -4.56 1.25 4.26
CA LEU A 231 -3.20 1.42 3.74
C LEU A 231 -3.23 1.80 2.25
N ILE A 232 -2.36 2.72 1.86
CA ILE A 232 -2.12 3.08 0.46
C ILE A 232 -1.05 2.14 -0.11
N LEU A 233 -1.31 1.62 -1.31
CA LEU A 233 -0.38 0.77 -2.03
C LEU A 233 0.33 1.53 -3.15
N TYR A 234 1.65 1.42 -3.16
CA TYR A 234 2.51 1.99 -4.19
C TYR A 234 3.13 0.88 -5.03
N GLU A 235 3.66 1.25 -6.20
CA GLU A 235 4.50 0.32 -6.96
C GLU A 235 5.86 0.12 -6.28
N ASP A 236 6.29 -1.13 -6.16
CA ASP A 236 7.65 -1.40 -5.69
C ASP A 236 8.65 -1.18 -6.85
N LYS A 237 9.56 -0.21 -6.65
CA LYS A 237 10.58 0.14 -7.65
C LYS A 237 11.61 -0.96 -7.89
N LEU A 238 11.91 -1.77 -6.88
CA LEU A 238 12.89 -2.86 -6.96
C LEU A 238 12.24 -4.14 -7.50
N PHE A 239 10.96 -4.35 -7.20
CA PHE A 239 10.18 -5.51 -7.64
C PHE A 239 8.91 -5.06 -8.38
N PRO A 240 8.97 -4.70 -9.68
CA PRO A 240 7.84 -4.10 -10.41
C PRO A 240 6.54 -4.93 -10.47
N TYR A 241 6.63 -6.24 -10.21
CA TYR A 241 5.49 -7.16 -10.13
C TYR A 241 4.81 -7.16 -8.76
N MET A 242 5.32 -6.40 -7.80
CA MET A 242 4.80 -6.24 -6.45
C MET A 242 4.21 -4.84 -6.26
N SER A 243 3.27 -4.75 -5.33
CA SER A 243 2.87 -3.49 -4.71
C SER A 243 3.37 -3.48 -3.27
N GLN A 244 3.65 -2.28 -2.77
CA GLN A 244 4.27 -2.04 -1.48
C GLN A 244 3.37 -1.16 -0.61
N VAL A 245 3.24 -1.53 0.66
CA VAL A 245 2.66 -0.67 1.70
C VAL A 245 3.74 -0.18 2.64
N CYS A 246 3.52 0.98 3.25
CA CYS A 246 4.32 1.52 4.34
C CYS A 246 3.52 1.41 5.64
N ILE A 247 4.02 0.67 6.61
CA ILE A 247 3.38 0.45 7.90
C ILE A 247 4.20 1.11 9.00
N THR A 248 3.51 1.87 9.86
CA THR A 248 4.10 2.62 10.98
C THR A 248 3.56 2.23 12.35
N SER A 249 2.58 1.31 12.41
CA SER A 249 1.97 0.85 13.67
C SER A 249 1.84 -0.67 13.73
N SER A 250 1.90 -1.22 14.94
CA SER A 250 1.78 -2.67 15.17
C SER A 250 0.37 -3.18 14.85
N GLU A 251 -0.67 -2.41 15.15
CA GLU A 251 -2.08 -2.75 14.83
C GLU A 251 -2.24 -3.09 13.35
N PHE A 252 -1.74 -2.21 12.48
CA PHE A 252 -1.78 -2.40 11.04
C PHE A 252 -0.95 -3.59 10.59
N LEU A 253 0.24 -3.73 11.17
CA LEU A 253 1.13 -4.83 10.85
C LEU A 253 0.47 -6.17 11.17
N GLU A 254 -0.15 -6.26 12.34
CA GLU A 254 -0.77 -7.48 12.84
C GLU A 254 -1.89 -7.95 11.92
N GLU A 255 -2.80 -7.06 11.55
CA GLU A 255 -3.88 -7.38 10.60
C GLU A 255 -3.33 -7.71 9.22
N PHE A 256 -2.39 -6.91 8.72
CA PHE A 256 -1.84 -7.10 7.38
C PHE A 256 -1.11 -8.44 7.23
N ILE A 257 -0.21 -8.78 8.16
CA ILE A 257 0.52 -10.05 8.14
C ILE A 257 -0.44 -11.22 8.36
N THR A 258 -1.36 -11.12 9.32
CA THR A 258 -2.32 -12.20 9.60
C THR A 258 -3.20 -12.50 8.39
N HIS A 259 -3.62 -11.47 7.65
CA HIS A 259 -4.44 -11.61 6.46
C HIS A 259 -3.65 -12.17 5.28
N PHE A 260 -2.58 -11.48 4.88
CA PHE A 260 -1.90 -11.81 3.63
C PHE A 260 -0.94 -12.98 3.74
N ALA A 261 -0.35 -13.26 4.90
CA ALA A 261 0.47 -14.47 5.06
C ALA A 261 -0.37 -15.74 4.88
N LYS A 262 -1.64 -15.75 5.35
CA LYS A 262 -2.57 -16.85 5.10
C LYS A 262 -2.84 -17.03 3.62
N ILE A 263 -3.21 -15.96 2.92
CA ILE A 263 -3.46 -16.00 1.46
C ILE A 263 -2.24 -16.53 0.69
N LEU A 264 -1.04 -16.07 1.06
CA LEU A 264 0.21 -16.53 0.44
C LEU A 264 0.48 -18.02 0.70
N MET A 265 0.19 -18.50 1.91
CA MET A 265 0.31 -19.90 2.28
C MET A 265 -0.77 -20.78 1.65
N GLU A 266 -1.95 -20.27 1.32
CA GLU A 266 -3.05 -21.05 0.72
C GLU A 266 -2.93 -21.15 -0.80
N LYS A 267 -2.51 -20.06 -1.47
CA LYS A 267 -2.38 -20.01 -2.93
C LYS A 267 -1.18 -20.79 -3.47
N ASN A 268 -0.29 -21.31 -2.62
CA ASN A 268 0.96 -22.00 -2.98
C ASN A 268 1.21 -23.27 -2.15
#